data_AF-A0AA35KVL5-F1
#
_entry.id   AF-A0AA35KVL5-F1
#
_cell.length_a   1.000
_cell.length_b   1.000
_cell.length_c   1.000
_cell.angle_alpha   90.00
_cell.angle_beta   90.00
_cell.angle_gamma   90.00
#
_symmetry.space_group_name_H-M   'P 1'
#
loop_
_entity.id
_entity.type
_entity.pdbx_description
1 polymer ?
#
loop_
_entity_poly.entity_id
_entity_poly.type
_entity_poly.pdbx_seq_one_letter_code
_entity_poly.pdbx_strand_id
1 'polypeptide(L)'
;MGAYLSTLGRVALSPVYFVISLIMRIFSKPLPPITLENPDVKYALRLIDKEEISHDTRKFRFALPSPEHILGLPVGQHIYLSARIDGNLVIRPYTPVTSDDDKGYVDLVVKIYFKGVHPKFPDGGKMSQYLENLKINDTIEFRGPSGLLVYKGKGVFAIRPEKKSEPVLKHVKYVGMIAGGTGITPMLQLIRAIMKDEEDPTICHLLFANQVNRRPYFYFLWMLI
;
A
#
# COMPACT_ATOMS: atom_id res chain seq x y z
N MET A 1 -7.13 -32.78 53.04
CA MET A 1 -7.60 -31.39 52.87
C MET A 1 -7.12 -30.70 51.56
N GLY A 2 -6.24 -31.30 50.74
CA GLY A 2 -5.68 -30.64 49.54
C GLY A 2 -6.41 -30.84 48.21
N ALA A 3 -7.44 -31.68 48.13
CA ALA A 3 -8.13 -31.97 46.87
C ALA A 3 -9.28 -30.99 46.54
N TYR A 4 -9.87 -30.33 47.54
CA TYR A 4 -11.01 -29.41 47.35
C TYR A 4 -10.59 -27.99 46.92
N LEU A 5 -9.36 -27.56 47.28
CA LEU A 5 -8.81 -26.26 46.92
C LEU A 5 -8.44 -26.16 45.43
N SER A 6 -8.03 -27.26 44.80
CA SER A 6 -7.68 -27.29 43.36
C SER A 6 -8.90 -27.32 42.45
N THR A 7 -10.03 -27.86 42.92
CA THR A 7 -11.30 -27.88 42.19
C THR A 7 -12.00 -26.52 42.24
N LEU A 8 -12.02 -25.86 43.40
CA LEU A 8 -12.58 -24.50 43.52
C LEU A 8 -11.83 -23.46 42.66
N GLY A 9 -10.51 -23.55 42.57
CA GLY A 9 -9.70 -22.67 41.71
C GLY A 9 -10.02 -22.81 40.22
N ARG A 10 -10.29 -24.04 39.73
CA ARG A 10 -10.63 -24.28 38.32
C ARG A 10 -12.07 -23.89 37.96
N VAL A 11 -13.01 -24.06 38.89
CA VAL A 11 -14.43 -23.73 38.69
C VAL A 11 -14.69 -22.22 38.74
N ALA A 12 -13.90 -21.44 39.48
CA ALA A 12 -14.01 -19.98 39.50
C ALA A 12 -13.29 -19.30 38.32
N LEU A 13 -12.20 -19.88 37.81
CA LEU A 13 -11.44 -19.35 36.67
C LEU A 13 -12.22 -19.43 35.34
N SER A 14 -13.07 -20.44 35.15
CA SER A 14 -13.80 -20.65 33.90
C SER A 14 -14.92 -19.62 33.63
N PRO A 15 -15.79 -19.26 34.60
CA PRO A 15 -16.81 -18.23 34.44
C PRO A 15 -16.21 -16.83 34.30
N VAL A 16 -15.16 -16.52 35.06
CA VAL A 16 -14.48 -15.21 34.97
C VAL A 16 -13.77 -15.07 33.62
N TYR A 17 -13.05 -16.10 33.16
CA TYR A 17 -12.48 -16.13 31.82
C TYR A 17 -13.56 -16.03 30.74
N PHE A 18 -14.69 -16.72 30.91
CA PHE A 18 -15.80 -16.65 29.96
C PHE A 18 -16.41 -15.25 29.89
N VAL A 19 -16.68 -14.61 31.04
CA VAL A 19 -17.18 -13.24 31.13
C VAL A 19 -16.18 -12.25 30.56
N ILE A 20 -14.88 -12.38 30.89
CA ILE A 20 -13.81 -11.56 30.29
C ILE A 20 -13.74 -11.78 28.78
N SER A 21 -13.83 -13.02 28.29
CA SER A 21 -13.81 -13.31 26.85
C SER A 21 -15.05 -12.76 26.13
N LEU A 22 -16.21 -12.78 26.78
CA LEU A 22 -17.46 -12.24 26.26
C LEU A 22 -17.41 -10.72 26.21
N ILE A 23 -16.94 -10.07 27.27
CA ILE A 23 -16.68 -8.63 27.34
C ILE A 23 -15.66 -8.25 26.26
N MET A 24 -14.52 -8.93 26.19
CA MET A 24 -13.50 -8.68 25.16
C MET A 24 -14.07 -8.84 23.75
N ARG A 25 -14.95 -9.82 23.51
CA ARG A 25 -15.59 -10.04 22.21
C ARG A 25 -16.66 -8.98 21.89
N ILE A 26 -17.37 -8.47 22.90
CA ILE A 26 -18.32 -7.35 22.76
C ILE A 26 -17.59 -6.04 22.48
N PHE A 27 -16.42 -5.83 23.07
CA PHE A 27 -15.59 -4.62 22.87
C PHE A 27 -14.56 -4.75 21.74
N SER A 28 -14.40 -5.94 21.14
CA SER A 28 -13.53 -6.15 19.98
C SER A 28 -14.18 -5.53 18.76
N LYS A 29 -13.59 -4.46 18.23
CA LYS A 29 -14.01 -3.91 16.94
C LYS A 29 -13.77 -4.97 15.85
N PRO A 30 -14.74 -5.23 14.96
CA PRO A 30 -14.51 -6.12 13.84
C PRO A 30 -13.35 -5.59 13.00
N LEU A 31 -12.51 -6.50 12.52
CA LEU A 31 -11.45 -6.14 11.58
C LEU A 31 -12.09 -5.49 10.34
N PRO A 32 -11.48 -4.44 9.77
CA PRO A 32 -12.00 -3.83 8.57
C PRO A 32 -11.99 -4.85 7.42
N PRO A 33 -13.03 -4.88 6.57
CA PRO A 33 -13.04 -5.73 5.39
C PRO A 33 -11.93 -5.35 4.42
N ILE A 34 -11.35 -6.35 3.75
CA ILE A 34 -10.20 -6.19 2.87
C ILE A 34 -10.67 -6.21 1.41
N THR A 35 -10.19 -5.27 0.60
CA THR A 35 -10.54 -5.21 -0.83
C THR A 35 -9.79 -6.27 -1.65
N LEU A 36 -8.49 -6.42 -1.43
CA LEU A 36 -7.62 -7.34 -2.19
C LEU A 36 -7.56 -8.72 -1.55
N GLU A 37 -8.70 -9.43 -1.49
CA GLU A 37 -8.78 -10.75 -0.84
C GLU A 37 -8.00 -11.84 -1.58
N ASN A 38 -7.94 -11.75 -2.91
CA ASN A 38 -7.27 -12.71 -3.78
C ASN A 38 -6.38 -11.99 -4.82
N PRO A 39 -5.07 -12.31 -4.91
CA PRO A 39 -4.12 -11.64 -5.79
C PRO A 39 -4.28 -11.92 -7.29
N ASP A 40 -5.11 -12.89 -7.65
CA ASP A 40 -5.41 -13.22 -9.05
C ASP A 40 -6.75 -12.62 -9.52
N VAL A 41 -7.59 -12.15 -8.58
CA VAL A 41 -8.86 -11.49 -8.87
C VAL A 41 -8.64 -10.02 -9.17
N LYS A 42 -9.44 -9.49 -10.10
CA LYS A 42 -9.44 -8.08 -10.47
C LYS A 42 -10.64 -7.37 -9.83
N TYR A 43 -10.37 -6.24 -9.20
CA TYR A 43 -11.36 -5.41 -8.51
C TYR A 43 -11.50 -4.10 -9.27
N ALA A 44 -12.66 -3.83 -9.85
CA ALA A 44 -12.93 -2.57 -10.53
C ALA A 44 -13.20 -1.47 -9.49
N LEU A 45 -12.23 -0.56 -9.30
CA LEU A 45 -12.37 0.55 -8.37
C LEU A 45 -12.69 1.84 -9.11
N ARG A 46 -13.59 2.64 -8.52
CA ARG A 46 -14.13 3.85 -9.12
C ARG A 46 -13.27 5.06 -8.77
N LEU A 47 -12.86 5.83 -9.77
CA LEU A 47 -12.19 7.12 -9.56
C LEU A 47 -13.19 8.11 -8.95
N ILE A 48 -12.90 8.60 -7.76
CA ILE A 48 -13.76 9.55 -7.03
C ILE A 48 -13.16 10.95 -6.90
N ASP A 49 -11.84 11.07 -7.02
CA ASP A 49 -11.16 12.37 -7.03
C ASP A 49 -9.87 12.32 -7.87
N LYS A 50 -9.53 13.45 -8.50
CA LYS A 50 -8.33 13.63 -9.32
C LYS A 50 -7.76 15.02 -9.07
N GLU A 51 -6.64 15.09 -8.37
CA GLU A 51 -5.96 16.33 -8.03
C GLU A 51 -4.74 16.55 -8.95
N GLU A 52 -4.61 17.77 -9.47
CA GLU A 52 -3.42 18.23 -10.18
C GLU A 52 -2.34 18.70 -9.19
N ILE A 53 -1.28 17.91 -9.08
CA ILE A 53 -0.14 18.20 -8.19
C ILE A 53 0.86 19.14 -8.89
N SER A 54 1.18 18.84 -10.15
CA SER A 54 2.12 19.60 -10.98
C SER A 54 1.70 19.48 -12.44
N HIS A 55 2.39 20.17 -13.36
CA HIS A 55 2.13 20.06 -14.79
C HIS A 55 2.11 18.63 -15.36
N ASP A 56 2.78 17.67 -14.70
CA ASP A 56 2.92 16.29 -15.14
C ASP A 56 2.65 15.27 -14.03
N THR A 57 2.03 15.67 -12.94
CA THR A 57 1.75 14.78 -11.80
C THR A 57 0.32 14.94 -11.31
N ARG A 58 -0.32 13.81 -11.02
CA ARG A 58 -1.67 13.75 -10.48
C ARG A 58 -1.73 12.85 -9.26
N LYS A 59 -2.66 13.15 -8.35
CA LYS A 59 -3.15 12.20 -7.34
C LYS A 59 -4.51 11.68 -7.78
N PHE A 60 -4.64 10.38 -7.92
CA PHE A 60 -5.89 9.71 -8.25
C PHE A 60 -6.40 8.99 -7.00
N ARG A 61 -7.61 9.31 -6.57
CA ARG A 61 -8.28 8.64 -5.45
C ARG A 61 -9.35 7.71 -5.97
N PHE A 62 -9.24 6.43 -5.63
CA PHE A 62 -10.24 5.43 -5.98
C PHE A 62 -11.01 4.99 -4.74
N ALA A 63 -12.32 4.86 -4.86
CA ALA A 63 -13.16 4.34 -3.79
C ALA A 63 -12.96 2.83 -3.63
N LEU A 64 -12.79 2.39 -2.39
CA LEU A 64 -12.90 0.97 -2.01
C LEU A 64 -14.38 0.56 -1.95
N PRO A 65 -14.69 -0.75 -1.84
CA PRO A 65 -16.08 -1.24 -1.90
C PRO A 65 -17.03 -0.62 -0.86
N SER A 66 -16.51 -0.19 0.29
CA SER A 66 -17.27 0.57 1.29
C SER A 66 -16.36 1.55 2.04
N PRO A 67 -16.92 2.56 2.74
CA PRO A 67 -16.16 3.47 3.60
C PRO A 67 -15.33 2.78 4.70
N GLU A 68 -15.70 1.56 5.12
CA GLU A 68 -14.96 0.80 6.14
C GLU A 68 -13.89 -0.15 5.58
N HIS A 69 -13.84 -0.33 4.25
CA HIS A 69 -12.86 -1.22 3.64
C HIS A 69 -11.47 -0.62 3.73
N ILE A 70 -10.48 -1.49 3.86
CA ILE A 70 -9.07 -1.19 3.62
C ILE A 70 -8.64 -1.87 2.32
N LEU A 71 -7.49 -1.47 1.77
CA LEU A 71 -7.01 -2.05 0.53
C LEU A 71 -6.55 -3.51 0.74
N GLY A 72 -5.86 -3.78 1.85
CA GLY A 72 -5.20 -5.06 2.14
C GLY A 72 -3.85 -5.16 1.45
N LEU A 73 -3.02 -4.14 1.57
CA LEU A 73 -1.71 -4.08 0.91
C LEU A 73 -0.58 -4.12 1.95
N PRO A 74 0.08 -5.29 2.14
CA PRO A 74 1.24 -5.40 3.00
C PRO A 74 2.34 -4.40 2.60
N VAL A 75 2.95 -3.75 3.60
CA VAL A 75 4.03 -2.78 3.40
C VAL A 75 5.19 -3.44 2.65
N GLY A 76 5.65 -2.83 1.55
CA GLY A 76 6.67 -3.37 0.65
C GLY A 76 6.11 -4.02 -0.62
N GLN A 77 4.78 -4.17 -0.72
CA GLN A 77 4.08 -4.68 -1.90
C GLN A 77 3.38 -3.56 -2.67
N HIS A 78 3.01 -3.87 -3.91
CA HIS A 78 2.33 -2.98 -4.85
C HIS A 78 1.08 -3.66 -5.46
N ILE A 79 0.29 -2.87 -6.18
CA ILE A 79 -0.83 -3.35 -6.99
C ILE A 79 -0.49 -3.29 -8.48
N TYR A 80 -1.25 -4.00 -9.30
CA TYR A 80 -1.29 -3.82 -10.75
C TYR A 80 -2.59 -3.15 -11.16
N LEU A 81 -2.48 -2.16 -12.04
CA LEU A 81 -3.61 -1.66 -12.81
C LEU A 81 -3.64 -2.37 -14.16
N SER A 82 -4.83 -2.78 -14.59
CA SER A 82 -5.07 -3.30 -15.93
C SER A 82 -6.16 -2.54 -16.68
N ALA A 83 -5.90 -2.24 -17.94
CA ALA A 83 -6.85 -1.60 -18.85
C ALA A 83 -6.61 -2.07 -20.30
N ARG A 84 -7.67 -2.06 -21.12
CA ARG A 84 -7.55 -2.21 -22.57
C ARG A 84 -7.36 -0.83 -23.19
N ILE A 85 -6.20 -0.58 -23.77
CA ILE A 85 -5.81 0.71 -24.38
C ILE A 85 -5.46 0.41 -25.84
N ASP A 86 -6.18 1.02 -26.77
CA ASP A 86 -6.03 0.79 -28.22
C ASP A 86 -6.03 -0.70 -28.60
N GLY A 87 -7.01 -1.44 -28.07
CA GLY A 87 -7.18 -2.88 -28.28
C GLY A 87 -6.21 -3.77 -27.50
N ASN A 88 -5.16 -3.23 -26.89
CA ASN A 88 -4.12 -3.98 -26.19
C ASN A 88 -4.35 -3.99 -24.67
N LEU A 89 -4.14 -5.14 -24.03
CA LEU A 89 -4.13 -5.24 -22.57
C LEU A 89 -2.82 -4.64 -22.03
N VAL A 90 -2.92 -3.55 -21.27
CA VAL A 90 -1.79 -2.89 -20.61
C VAL A 90 -1.89 -3.12 -19.11
N ILE A 91 -0.82 -3.66 -18.53
CA ILE A 91 -0.72 -3.94 -17.10
C ILE A 91 0.49 -3.19 -16.54
N ARG A 92 0.31 -2.40 -15.47
CA ARG A 92 1.41 -1.64 -14.86
C ARG A 92 1.35 -1.67 -13.33
N PRO A 93 2.50 -1.84 -12.65
CA PRO A 93 2.55 -1.79 -11.20
C PRO A 93 2.48 -0.34 -10.69
N TYR A 94 1.79 -0.15 -9.57
CA TYR A 94 1.78 1.10 -8.81
C TYR A 94 1.82 0.79 -7.33
N THR A 95 2.60 1.56 -6.57
CA THR A 95 2.57 1.50 -5.11
C THR A 95 1.72 2.66 -4.63
N PRO A 96 0.57 2.40 -3.98
CA PRO A 96 -0.23 3.42 -3.36
C PRO A 96 0.55 4.23 -2.32
N VAL A 97 0.11 5.47 -2.13
CA VAL A 97 0.67 6.37 -1.11
C VAL A 97 -0.13 6.34 0.19
N THR A 98 -1.32 5.73 0.17
CA THR A 98 -2.13 5.37 1.34
C THR A 98 -1.68 4.05 1.94
N SER A 99 -2.04 3.79 3.19
CA SER A 99 -1.85 2.52 3.90
C SER A 99 -3.19 1.85 4.23
N ASP A 100 -3.16 0.67 4.85
CA ASP A 100 -4.36 0.02 5.39
C ASP A 100 -4.94 0.73 6.63
N ASP A 101 -4.40 1.90 7.00
CA ASP A 101 -5.02 2.81 7.97
C ASP A 101 -6.04 3.75 7.32
N ASP A 102 -5.87 4.00 6.01
CA ASP A 102 -6.79 4.78 5.21
C ASP A 102 -8.00 3.91 4.83
N LYS A 103 -9.16 4.25 5.38
CA LYS A 103 -10.40 3.54 5.10
C LYS A 103 -11.17 4.17 3.95
N GLY A 104 -11.78 3.32 3.12
CA GLY A 104 -12.73 3.69 2.09
C GLY A 104 -12.13 4.18 0.77
N TYR A 105 -10.82 4.42 0.70
CA TYR A 105 -10.16 4.87 -0.53
C TYR A 105 -8.71 4.37 -0.64
N VAL A 106 -8.17 4.49 -1.86
CA VAL A 106 -6.74 4.31 -2.16
C VAL A 106 -6.26 5.46 -3.04
N ASP A 107 -5.12 6.07 -2.69
CA ASP A 107 -4.50 7.12 -3.49
C ASP A 107 -3.29 6.61 -4.26
N LEU A 108 -3.25 6.94 -5.55
CA LEU A 108 -2.10 6.74 -6.43
C LEU A 108 -1.55 8.10 -6.86
N VAL A 109 -0.27 8.33 -6.63
CA VAL A 109 0.44 9.49 -7.20
C VAL A 109 1.18 9.04 -8.46
N VAL A 110 0.80 9.61 -9.60
CA VAL A 110 1.24 9.16 -10.90
C VAL A 110 1.79 10.33 -11.71
N LYS A 111 3.00 10.11 -12.25
CA LYS A 111 3.59 10.99 -13.25
C LYS A 111 2.99 10.69 -14.63
N ILE A 112 2.48 11.71 -15.29
CA ILE A 112 1.88 11.64 -16.62
C ILE A 112 2.96 11.85 -17.67
N TYR A 113 3.26 10.79 -18.42
CA TYR A 113 4.16 10.86 -19.57
C TYR A 113 3.36 11.25 -20.82
N PHE A 114 3.23 12.54 -21.09
CA PHE A 114 2.48 13.04 -22.25
C PHE A 114 3.17 12.74 -23.58
N LYS A 115 2.37 12.46 -24.61
CA LYS A 115 2.83 12.37 -26.01
C LYS A 115 3.44 13.70 -26.48
N GLY A 116 4.42 13.61 -27.37
CA GLY A 116 5.08 14.78 -27.99
C GLY A 116 6.06 15.54 -27.10
N VAL A 117 6.28 15.12 -25.85
CA VAL A 117 7.16 15.83 -24.91
C VAL A 117 8.60 15.33 -24.98
N HIS A 118 8.82 14.01 -24.95
CA HIS A 118 10.16 13.44 -24.89
C HIS A 118 10.58 12.87 -26.26
N PRO A 119 11.71 13.29 -26.85
CA PRO A 119 12.07 12.91 -28.22
C PRO A 119 12.29 11.40 -28.40
N LYS A 120 12.79 10.71 -27.36
CA LYS A 120 12.94 9.24 -27.39
C LYS A 120 11.63 8.48 -27.16
N PHE A 121 10.59 9.15 -26.65
CA PHE A 121 9.30 8.54 -26.30
C PHE A 121 8.16 9.41 -26.84
N PRO A 122 8.05 9.56 -28.17
CA PRO A 122 7.09 10.48 -28.79
C PRO A 122 5.63 10.13 -28.48
N ASP A 123 5.32 8.86 -28.26
CA ASP A 123 3.95 8.41 -27.95
C ASP A 123 3.56 8.58 -26.47
N GLY A 124 4.52 8.93 -25.61
CA GLY A 124 4.31 9.03 -24.17
C GLY A 124 4.04 7.69 -23.48
N GLY A 125 3.44 7.74 -22.29
CA GLY A 125 3.11 6.58 -21.48
C GLY A 125 1.67 6.13 -21.68
N LYS A 126 1.47 4.86 -22.06
CA LYS A 126 0.13 4.29 -22.31
C LYS A 126 -0.79 4.38 -21.09
N MET A 127 -0.40 3.74 -19.98
CA MET A 127 -1.23 3.70 -18.76
C MET A 127 -1.37 5.08 -18.11
N SER A 128 -0.30 5.88 -18.07
CA SER A 128 -0.36 7.21 -17.45
C SER A 128 -1.29 8.16 -18.20
N GLN A 129 -1.27 8.17 -19.54
CA GLN A 129 -2.20 8.97 -20.33
C GLN A 129 -3.63 8.41 -20.28
N TYR A 130 -3.79 7.10 -20.15
CA TYR A 130 -5.11 6.50 -19.92
C TYR A 130 -5.71 6.98 -18.59
N LEU A 131 -4.93 6.96 -17.50
CA LEU A 131 -5.34 7.48 -16.19
C LEU A 131 -5.69 8.97 -16.26
N GLU A 132 -4.88 9.79 -16.92
CA GLU A 132 -5.15 11.22 -17.09
C GLU A 132 -6.53 11.48 -17.74
N ASN A 133 -6.91 10.63 -18.70
CA ASN A 133 -8.17 10.74 -19.44
C ASN A 133 -9.37 10.12 -18.72
N LEU A 134 -9.18 9.42 -17.59
CA LEU A 134 -10.30 8.94 -16.78
C LEU A 134 -11.12 10.12 -16.26
N LYS A 135 -12.44 9.96 -16.36
CA LYS A 135 -13.43 10.85 -15.78
C LYS A 135 -13.77 10.37 -14.37
N ILE A 136 -14.22 11.30 -13.53
CA ILE A 136 -14.81 10.93 -12.25
C ILE A 136 -15.95 9.94 -12.51
N ASN A 137 -16.01 8.89 -11.69
CA ASN A 137 -16.88 7.73 -11.79
C ASN A 137 -16.47 6.63 -12.79
N ASP A 138 -15.45 6.84 -13.62
CA ASP A 138 -14.88 5.73 -14.39
C ASP A 138 -14.21 4.72 -13.45
N THR A 139 -14.08 3.48 -13.90
CA THR A 139 -13.45 2.40 -13.14
C THR A 139 -12.20 1.88 -13.82
N ILE A 140 -11.27 1.36 -13.01
CA ILE A 140 -10.09 0.63 -13.50
C ILE A 140 -9.88 -0.62 -12.65
N GLU A 141 -9.35 -1.68 -13.26
CA GLU A 141 -9.11 -2.95 -12.60
C GLU A 141 -7.82 -2.89 -11.75
N PHE A 142 -7.98 -3.06 -10.43
CA PHE A 142 -6.91 -3.29 -9.47
C PHE A 142 -6.70 -4.78 -9.26
N ARG A 143 -5.44 -5.20 -9.14
CA ARG A 143 -5.08 -6.58 -8.78
C ARG A 143 -3.86 -6.60 -7.89
N GLY A 144 -3.88 -7.41 -6.85
CA GLY A 144 -2.79 -7.53 -5.88
C GLY A 144 -3.28 -8.18 -4.59
N PRO A 145 -2.46 -8.19 -3.53
CA PRO A 145 -1.14 -7.57 -3.45
C PRO A 145 -0.04 -8.37 -4.20
N SER A 146 1.04 -7.71 -4.61
CA SER A 146 2.18 -8.33 -5.30
C SER A 146 3.52 -7.73 -4.87
N GLY A 147 4.55 -8.56 -4.79
CA GLY A 147 5.90 -8.16 -4.41
C GLY A 147 6.60 -9.25 -3.62
N LEU A 148 7.92 -9.28 -3.71
CA LEU A 148 8.74 -10.28 -3.03
C LEU A 148 9.14 -9.87 -1.61
N LEU A 149 8.95 -8.60 -1.25
CA LEU A 149 9.33 -8.02 0.02
C LEU A 149 8.09 -7.63 0.81
N VAL A 150 8.05 -7.99 2.09
CA VAL A 150 7.08 -7.50 3.06
C VAL A 150 7.83 -7.01 4.30
N TYR A 151 7.58 -5.77 4.71
CA TYR A 151 8.04 -5.26 5.99
C TYR A 151 7.09 -5.71 7.10
N LYS A 152 7.65 -6.37 8.12
CA LYS A 152 6.91 -6.95 9.26
C LYS A 152 6.94 -6.05 10.50
N GLY A 153 7.57 -4.88 10.40
CA GLY A 153 7.80 -3.96 11.53
C GLY A 153 9.13 -4.22 12.22
N LYS A 154 9.61 -3.22 12.97
CA LYS A 154 10.75 -3.31 13.90
C LYS A 154 12.00 -3.93 13.26
N GLY A 155 12.33 -3.48 12.06
CA GLY A 155 13.51 -3.89 11.31
C GLY A 155 13.41 -5.25 10.62
N VAL A 156 12.26 -5.94 10.70
CA VAL A 156 12.10 -7.29 10.14
C VAL A 156 11.51 -7.22 8.72
N PHE A 157 12.26 -7.75 7.75
CA PHE A 157 11.87 -7.90 6.36
C PHE A 157 11.69 -9.38 6.00
N ALA A 158 10.53 -9.73 5.44
CA ALA A 158 10.30 -11.02 4.82
C ALA A 158 10.56 -10.90 3.31
N ILE A 159 11.63 -11.50 2.81
CA ILE A 159 12.04 -11.38 1.40
C ILE A 159 12.05 -12.76 0.75
N ARG A 160 11.24 -12.95 -0.28
CA ARG A 160 11.24 -14.16 -1.10
C ARG A 160 12.31 -14.03 -2.20
N PRO A 161 13.24 -14.99 -2.32
CA PRO A 161 14.14 -15.06 -3.48
C PRO A 161 13.37 -15.16 -4.80
N GLU A 162 12.28 -15.92 -4.80
CA GLU A 162 11.43 -16.15 -5.96
C GLU A 162 9.94 -16.14 -5.57
N LYS A 163 9.04 -15.96 -6.54
CA LYS A 163 7.59 -15.84 -6.26
C LYS A 163 7.02 -17.04 -5.49
N LYS A 164 7.55 -18.25 -5.71
CA LYS A 164 7.06 -19.50 -5.09
C LYS A 164 7.89 -19.98 -3.90
N SER A 165 9.01 -19.31 -3.58
CA SER A 165 9.85 -19.71 -2.46
C SER A 165 9.32 -19.15 -1.15
N GLU A 166 9.58 -19.84 -0.03
CA GLU A 166 9.34 -19.30 1.31
C GLU A 166 10.14 -18.00 1.54
N PRO A 167 9.62 -17.05 2.33
CA PRO A 167 10.32 -15.81 2.62
C PRO A 167 11.47 -16.05 3.60
N VAL A 168 12.62 -15.46 3.30
CA VAL A 168 13.73 -15.36 4.22
C VAL A 168 13.54 -14.11 5.07
N LEU A 169 13.54 -14.29 6.40
CA LEU A 169 13.46 -13.19 7.34
C LEU A 169 14.85 -12.56 7.50
N LYS A 170 14.92 -11.23 7.36
CA LYS A 170 16.11 -10.43 7.61
C LYS A 170 15.78 -9.34 8.61
N HIS A 171 16.53 -9.31 9.70
CA HIS A 171 16.41 -8.24 10.69
C HIS A 171 17.57 -7.26 10.47
N VAL A 172 17.24 -5.99 10.26
CA VAL A 172 18.21 -4.92 10.02
C VAL A 172 17.91 -3.72 10.90
N LYS A 173 18.97 -3.00 11.30
CA LYS A 173 18.86 -1.71 11.99
C LYS A 173 18.85 -0.52 11.03
N TYR A 174 19.49 -0.68 9.87
CA TYR A 174 19.67 0.37 8.87
C TYR A 174 19.15 -0.10 7.52
N VAL A 175 18.40 0.77 6.84
CA VAL A 175 17.87 0.52 5.50
C VAL A 175 18.40 1.60 4.56
N GLY A 176 19.31 1.22 3.67
CA GLY A 176 19.73 2.07 2.56
C GLY A 176 18.70 2.01 1.42
N MET A 177 18.20 3.16 0.99
CA MET A 177 17.20 3.30 -0.06
C MET A 177 17.75 4.17 -1.18
N ILE A 178 17.65 3.71 -2.42
CA ILE A 178 18.04 4.48 -3.61
C ILE A 178 16.83 4.53 -4.53
N ALA A 179 16.33 5.73 -4.81
CA ALA A 179 15.14 5.94 -5.63
C ALA A 179 15.39 6.94 -6.76
N GLY A 180 14.67 6.75 -7.87
CA GLY A 180 14.71 7.62 -9.04
C GLY A 180 13.29 7.96 -9.52
N GLY A 181 12.96 9.25 -9.64
CA GLY A 181 11.66 9.70 -10.16
C GLY A 181 10.46 9.06 -9.43
N THR A 182 9.58 8.36 -10.16
CA THR A 182 8.40 7.68 -9.60
C THR A 182 8.73 6.47 -8.73
N GLY A 183 9.97 5.98 -8.74
CA GLY A 183 10.44 4.89 -7.89
C GLY A 183 10.54 5.25 -6.40
N ILE A 184 10.15 6.46 -6.00
CA ILE A 184 10.09 6.87 -4.59
C ILE A 184 8.93 6.25 -3.82
N THR A 185 7.81 5.88 -4.48
CA THR A 185 6.60 5.44 -3.78
C THR A 185 6.76 4.16 -2.95
N PRO A 186 7.48 3.10 -3.40
CA PRO A 186 7.82 1.98 -2.52
C PRO A 186 8.64 2.38 -1.29
N MET A 187 9.58 3.32 -1.45
CA MET A 187 10.44 3.77 -0.35
C MET A 187 9.63 4.53 0.69
N LEU A 188 8.74 5.41 0.22
CA LEU A 188 7.87 6.19 1.06
C LEU A 188 6.90 5.31 1.86
N GLN A 189 6.33 4.27 1.24
CA GLN A 189 5.48 3.31 1.92
C GLN A 189 6.20 2.66 3.12
N LEU A 190 7.48 2.29 2.95
CA LEU A 190 8.33 1.77 4.02
C LEU A 190 8.64 2.82 5.08
N ILE A 191 9.10 4.01 4.66
CA ILE A 191 9.47 5.11 5.58
C ILE A 191 8.27 5.47 6.46
N ARG A 192 7.07 5.62 5.89
CA ARG A 192 5.85 5.94 6.65
C ARG A 192 5.49 4.84 7.64
N ALA A 193 5.58 3.57 7.24
CA ALA A 193 5.31 2.45 8.14
C ALA A 193 6.29 2.41 9.33
N ILE A 194 7.58 2.68 9.09
CA ILE A 194 8.61 2.73 10.12
C ILE A 194 8.40 3.94 11.06
N MET A 195 8.20 5.13 10.50
CA MET A 195 8.04 6.36 11.28
C MET A 195 6.73 6.41 12.08
N LYS A 196 5.74 5.62 11.70
CA LYS A 196 4.46 5.53 12.43
C LYS A 196 4.59 4.73 13.73
N ASP A 197 5.48 3.75 13.81
CA ASP A 197 5.72 2.96 15.00
C ASP A 197 6.88 3.57 15.80
N GLU A 198 6.56 4.26 16.89
CA GLU A 198 7.55 4.90 17.78
C GLU A 198 8.52 3.89 18.42
N GLU A 199 8.14 2.61 18.48
CA GLU A 199 8.99 1.53 19.00
C GLU A 199 9.86 0.89 17.91
N ASP A 200 9.75 1.32 16.66
CA ASP A 200 10.55 0.79 15.55
C ASP A 200 11.91 1.49 15.48
N PRO A 201 13.02 0.80 15.81
CA PRO A 201 14.33 1.43 15.88
C PRO A 201 15.01 1.58 14.51
N THR A 202 14.31 1.27 13.42
CA THR A 202 14.88 1.18 12.08
C THR A 202 15.22 2.56 11.52
N ILE A 203 16.46 2.74 11.09
CA ILE A 203 16.95 4.00 10.51
C ILE A 203 16.97 3.89 8.98
N CYS A 204 16.27 4.81 8.31
CA CYS A 204 16.23 4.88 6.85
C CYS A 204 17.21 5.93 6.31
N HIS A 205 18.05 5.54 5.37
CA HIS A 205 18.92 6.45 4.61
C HIS A 205 18.48 6.48 3.15
N LEU A 206 17.86 7.58 2.72
CA LEU A 206 17.35 7.74 1.35
C LEU A 206 18.28 8.61 0.50
N LEU A 207 18.74 8.03 -0.61
CA LEU A 207 19.30 8.77 -1.74
C LEU A 207 18.24 8.85 -2.85
N PHE A 208 17.74 10.06 -3.13
CA PHE A 208 16.73 10.29 -4.17
C PHE A 208 17.29 11.12 -5.33
N ALA A 209 17.24 10.55 -6.54
CA ALA A 209 17.66 11.19 -7.77
C ALA A 209 16.47 11.54 -8.66
N ASN A 210 16.53 12.68 -9.35
CA ASN A 210 15.49 13.07 -10.30
C ASN A 210 16.07 13.92 -11.44
N GLN A 211 15.40 13.94 -12.58
CA GLN A 211 15.76 14.82 -13.70
C GLN A 211 15.19 16.22 -13.44
N VAL A 212 16.04 17.24 -13.54
CA VAL A 212 15.63 18.65 -13.41
C VAL A 212 15.25 19.17 -14.79
N ASN A 213 14.01 18.94 -15.21
CA ASN A 213 13.43 19.67 -16.32
C ASN A 213 12.20 20.43 -15.81
N ARG A 214 12.48 21.65 -15.31
CA ARG A 214 11.59 22.72 -14.83
C ARG A 214 10.93 22.50 -13.45
N ARG A 215 11.46 23.28 -12.48
CA ARG A 215 11.12 23.46 -11.04
C ARG A 215 11.63 22.37 -10.07
N PRO A 216 11.96 22.73 -8.81
CA PRO A 216 12.44 21.77 -7.84
C PRO A 216 11.31 20.83 -7.41
N TYR A 217 11.48 19.55 -7.71
CA TYR A 217 10.62 18.44 -7.24
C TYR A 217 10.65 18.23 -5.72
N PHE A 218 11.20 19.18 -4.96
CA PHE A 218 11.05 19.27 -3.51
C PHE A 218 9.56 19.21 -3.11
N TYR A 219 8.65 19.74 -3.94
CA TYR A 219 7.20 19.58 -3.76
C TYR A 219 6.71 18.14 -3.95
N PHE A 220 7.22 17.38 -4.93
CA PHE A 220 6.78 15.99 -5.14
C PHE A 220 7.13 15.11 -3.93
N LEU A 221 8.30 15.32 -3.32
CA LEU A 221 8.67 14.62 -2.10
C LEU A 221 7.89 15.16 -0.89
N TRP A 222 7.75 16.49 -0.73
CA TRP A 222 7.03 17.09 0.41
C TRP A 222 5.52 16.81 0.41
N MET A 223 4.89 16.65 -0.75
CA MET A 223 3.47 16.27 -0.88
C MET A 223 3.22 14.78 -0.69
N LEU A 224 4.29 13.99 -0.78
CA LEU A 224 4.30 12.57 -0.53
C LEU A 224 4.70 12.25 0.90
N ILE A 225 5.15 13.18 1.74
CA ILE A 225 5.44 12.91 3.16
C ILE A 225 4.26 13.41 3.96
#